data_AF-A0A543GCX0-F1
#
_entry.id   AF-A0A543GCX0-F1
#
_cell.length_a   1.000
_cell.length_b   1.000
_cell.length_c   1.000
_cell.angle_alpha   90.00
_cell.angle_beta   90.00
_cell.angle_gamma   90.00
#
_symmetry.space_group_name_H-M   'P 1'
#
loop_
_entity.id
_entity.type
_entity.pdbx_description
1 polymer ?
#
loop_
_entity_poly.entity_id
_entity_poly.type
_entity_poly.pdbx_seq_one_letter_code
_entity_poly.pdbx_strand_id
1 'polypeptide(L)'
;MARLSMPDLPDGPLRELVTELHRLHARAGWPSSRLLARHVGVSHTTVHALFTRTVAPPKVTLLLDVVERLALAARRIDVESTLDRFDALWTAAAADMSSV
;
A
#
# COMPACT_ATOMS: atom_id res chain seq x y z
N MET A 1 -13.88 -12.09 4.79
CA MET A 1 -13.11 -10.97 5.39
C MET A 1 -13.62 -9.67 4.82
N ALA A 2 -13.66 -8.60 5.62
CA ALA A 2 -14.17 -7.30 5.18
C ALA A 2 -13.11 -6.53 4.39
N ARG A 3 -13.55 -5.89 3.30
CA ARG A 3 -12.76 -4.92 2.54
C ARG A 3 -12.36 -3.77 3.47
N LEU A 4 -11.09 -3.39 3.48
CA LEU A 4 -10.61 -2.25 4.27
C LEU A 4 -11.20 -0.96 3.69
N SER A 5 -11.60 -0.04 4.56
CA SER A 5 -12.14 1.25 4.17
C SER A 5 -11.03 2.13 3.59
N MET A 6 -11.29 2.67 2.40
CA MET A 6 -10.42 3.66 1.79
C MET A 6 -10.54 4.99 2.56
N PRO A 7 -9.42 5.66 2.92
CA PRO A 7 -9.46 6.99 3.51
C PRO A 7 -9.98 8.02 2.49
N ASP A 8 -10.60 9.08 3.00
CA ASP A 8 -10.96 10.24 2.19
C ASP A 8 -9.70 11.08 1.96
N LEU A 9 -9.28 11.20 0.71
CA LEU A 9 -8.05 11.86 0.29
C LEU A 9 -8.35 12.83 -0.84
N PRO A 10 -7.75 14.03 -0.84
CA PRO A 10 -7.84 14.95 -1.97
C PRO A 10 -7.28 14.29 -3.23
N ASP A 11 -7.68 14.80 -4.39
CA ASP A 11 -7.06 14.37 -5.65
C ASP A 11 -5.57 14.67 -5.63
N GLY A 12 -4.77 13.69 -6.07
CA GLY A 12 -3.32 13.80 -6.08
C GLY A 12 -2.60 12.45 -5.98
N PRO A 13 -1.25 12.46 -5.99
CA PRO A 13 -0.45 11.24 -6.07
C PRO A 13 -0.64 10.31 -4.86
N LEU A 14 -0.90 10.86 -3.67
CA LEU A 14 -1.20 10.06 -2.48
C LEU A 14 -2.49 9.25 -2.64
N ARG A 15 -3.53 9.85 -3.23
CA ARG A 15 -4.80 9.16 -3.52
C ARG A 15 -4.58 8.04 -4.53
N GLU A 16 -3.77 8.28 -5.56
CA GLU A 16 -3.40 7.24 -6.54
C GLU A 16 -2.66 6.07 -5.89
N LEU A 17 -1.65 6.37 -5.05
CA LEU A 17 -0.89 5.38 -4.30
C LEU A 17 -1.81 4.49 -3.45
N VAL A 18 -2.68 5.10 -2.64
CA VAL A 18 -3.61 4.36 -1.76
C VAL A 18 -4.64 3.58 -2.58
N THR A 19 -5.08 4.13 -3.73
CA THR A 19 -6.01 3.43 -4.63
C THR A 19 -5.38 2.17 -5.21
N GLU A 20 -4.15 2.26 -5.72
CA GLU A 20 -3.42 1.12 -6.25
C GLU A 20 -3.12 0.08 -5.17
N LEU A 21 -2.80 0.52 -3.95
CA LEU A 21 -2.60 -0.39 -2.82
C LEU A 21 -3.87 -1.23 -2.54
N HIS A 22 -5.05 -0.61 -2.56
CA HIS A 22 -6.32 -1.33 -2.40
C HIS A 22 -6.64 -2.26 -3.57
N ARG A 23 -6.31 -1.86 -4.80
CA ARG A 23 -6.45 -2.72 -6.00
C ARG A 23 -5.56 -3.95 -5.88
N LEU A 24 -4.30 -3.78 -5.49
CA LEU A 24 -3.37 -4.89 -5.28
C LEU A 24 -3.84 -5.82 -4.16
N HIS A 25 -4.34 -5.27 -3.05
CA HIS A 25 -4.94 -6.04 -1.96
C HIS A 25 -6.13 -6.89 -2.41
N ALA A 26 -6.99 -6.34 -3.29
CA ALA A 26 -8.07 -7.09 -3.90
C ALA A 26 -7.58 -8.22 -4.82
N ARG A 27 -6.57 -7.94 -5.65
CA ARG A 27 -5.95 -8.95 -6.54
C ARG A 27 -5.25 -10.07 -5.78
N ALA A 28 -4.74 -9.78 -4.59
CA ALA A 28 -4.16 -10.74 -3.67
C ALA A 28 -5.20 -11.58 -2.89
N GLY A 29 -6.50 -11.37 -3.11
CA GLY A 29 -7.57 -12.12 -2.45
C GLY A 29 -7.90 -11.63 -1.03
N TRP A 30 -7.66 -10.35 -0.75
CA TRP A 30 -7.92 -9.71 0.55
C TRP A 30 -7.27 -10.40 1.76
N PRO A 31 -5.94 -10.61 1.75
CA PRO A 31 -5.25 -11.16 2.92
C PRO A 31 -5.46 -10.27 4.15
N SER A 32 -5.62 -10.89 5.33
CA SER A 32 -5.82 -10.11 6.56
C SER A 32 -4.61 -9.25 6.92
N SER A 33 -4.85 -8.12 7.58
CA SER A 33 -3.78 -7.26 8.12
C SER A 33 -2.87 -8.03 9.09
N ARG A 34 -3.41 -9.00 9.84
CA ARG A 34 -2.62 -9.88 10.72
C ARG A 34 -1.67 -10.79 9.95
N LEU A 35 -2.11 -11.34 8.81
CA LEU A 35 -1.26 -12.18 7.97
C LEU A 35 -0.10 -11.38 7.36
N LEU A 36 -0.41 -10.18 6.84
CA LEU A 36 0.60 -9.27 6.28
C LEU A 36 1.60 -8.82 7.36
N ALA A 37 1.10 -8.42 8.52
CA ALA A 37 1.92 -7.99 9.66
C ALA A 37 2.93 -9.05 10.13
N ARG A 38 2.53 -10.33 10.13
CA ARG A 38 3.43 -11.44 10.47
C ARG A 38 4.57 -11.63 9.46
N HIS A 39 4.36 -11.32 8.18
CA HIS A 39 5.40 -11.43 7.16
C HIS A 39 6.35 -10.24 7.19
N VAL A 40 5.80 -9.04 7.38
CA VAL A 40 6.56 -7.78 7.37
C VAL A 40 7.23 -7.49 8.73
N GLY A 41 6.86 -8.21 9.80
CA GLY A 41 7.45 -8.03 11.12
C GLY A 41 6.95 -6.78 11.87
N VAL A 42 5.75 -6.29 11.54
CA VAL A 42 5.15 -5.10 12.17
C VAL A 42 3.85 -5.44 12.89
N SER A 43 3.28 -4.48 13.62
CA SER A 43 1.98 -4.68 14.24
C SER A 43 0.85 -4.73 13.19
N HIS A 44 -0.18 -5.55 13.43
CA HIS A 44 -1.36 -5.58 12.53
C HIS A 44 -2.11 -4.24 12.49
N THR A 45 -2.00 -3.43 13.54
CA THR A 45 -2.51 -2.06 13.58
C THR A 45 -1.73 -1.12 12.66
N THR A 46 -0.42 -1.32 12.51
CA THR A 46 0.42 -0.59 11.56
C THR A 46 -0.02 -0.89 10.13
N VAL A 47 -0.19 -2.18 9.79
CA VAL A 47 -0.71 -2.57 8.47
C VAL A 47 -2.12 -2.02 8.27
N HIS A 48 -3.01 -2.15 9.27
CA HIS A 48 -4.36 -1.59 9.15
C HIS A 48 -4.36 -0.08 8.90
N ALA A 49 -3.51 0.68 9.60
CA ALA A 49 -3.37 2.12 9.41
C ALA A 49 -2.84 2.48 8.01
N LEU A 50 -1.92 1.69 7.44
CA LEU A 50 -1.42 1.87 6.08
C LEU A 50 -2.54 1.85 5.02
N PHE A 51 -3.61 1.09 5.25
CA PHE A 51 -4.75 1.08 4.33
C PHE A 51 -5.80 2.14 4.67
N THR A 52 -6.05 2.40 5.96
CA THR A 52 -7.27 3.12 6.41
C THR A 52 -7.04 4.54 6.90
N ARG A 53 -5.79 4.90 7.23
CA ARG A 53 -5.43 6.17 7.89
C ARG A 53 -4.27 6.90 7.21
N THR A 54 -3.89 6.46 6.02
CA THR A 54 -2.79 7.06 5.27
C THR A 54 -3.21 8.43 4.77
N VAL A 55 -2.77 9.48 5.46
CA VAL A 55 -2.97 10.90 5.13
C VAL A 55 -1.66 11.60 4.69
N ALA A 56 -0.55 10.87 4.71
CA ALA A 56 0.76 11.26 4.22
C ALA A 56 1.50 10.01 3.70
N PRO A 57 2.52 10.14 2.83
CA PRO A 57 3.35 9.04 2.38
C PRO A 57 3.88 8.24 3.57
N PRO A 58 3.58 6.94 3.64
CA PRO A 58 4.09 6.07 4.70
C PRO A 58 5.61 5.90 4.55
N LYS A 59 6.26 5.22 5.51
CA LYS A 59 7.65 4.81 5.31
C LYS A 59 7.75 3.93 4.05
N VAL A 60 8.63 4.29 3.12
CA VAL A 60 8.78 3.58 1.83
C VAL A 60 9.08 2.10 2.04
N THR A 61 9.93 1.75 3.01
CA THR A 61 10.25 0.36 3.32
C THR A 61 9.02 -0.46 3.73
N LEU A 62 8.22 0.06 4.66
CA LEU A 62 6.97 -0.59 5.10
C LEU A 62 5.98 -0.75 3.93
N LEU A 63 5.87 0.25 3.07
CA LEU A 63 5.00 0.19 1.90
C LEU A 63 5.46 -0.92 0.96
N LEU A 64 6.74 -0.92 0.58
CA LEU A 64 7.31 -1.88 -0.36
C LEU A 64 7.26 -3.31 0.18
N ASP A 65 7.54 -3.55 1.47
CA ASP A 65 7.42 -4.88 2.08
C ASP A 65 5.98 -5.42 2.02
N VAL A 66 4.98 -4.56 2.26
CA VAL A 66 3.56 -4.92 2.14
C VAL A 66 3.19 -5.19 0.68
N VAL A 67 3.64 -4.34 -0.24
CA VAL A 67 3.39 -4.47 -1.69
C VAL A 67 3.99 -5.76 -2.23
N GLU A 68 5.25 -6.06 -1.90
CA GLU A 68 5.93 -7.30 -2.27
C GLU A 68 5.11 -8.50 -1.81
N ARG A 69 4.69 -8.51 -0.55
CA ARG A 69 3.90 -9.61 0.02
C ARG A 69 2.57 -9.83 -0.71
N LEU A 70 1.92 -8.74 -1.12
CA LEU A 70 0.66 -8.79 -1.88
C LEU A 70 0.90 -9.23 -3.32
N ALA A 71 1.96 -8.74 -3.98
CA ALA A 71 2.33 -9.13 -5.33
C ALA A 71 2.62 -10.64 -5.39
N LEU A 72 3.36 -11.18 -4.42
CA LEU A 72 3.61 -12.63 -4.27
C LEU A 72 2.33 -13.44 -4.04
N ALA A 73 1.30 -12.87 -3.40
CA ALA A 73 0.03 -13.54 -3.17
C ALA A 73 -0.92 -13.47 -4.39
N ALA A 74 -0.75 -12.46 -5.24
CA ALA A 74 -1.60 -12.25 -6.41
C ALA A 74 -1.15 -13.15 -7.58
N ARG A 75 -2.12 -13.68 -8.32
CA ARG A 75 -1.81 -14.48 -9.52
C ARG A 75 -1.48 -13.57 -10.71
N ARG A 76 -0.48 -13.98 -11.50
CA ARG A 76 -0.09 -13.34 -12.78
C ARG A 76 0.26 -11.86 -12.62
N ILE A 77 1.01 -11.53 -11.58
CA ILE A 77 1.60 -10.21 -11.35
C ILE A 77 3.12 -10.39 -11.33
N ASP A 78 3.82 -9.46 -11.97
CA ASP A 78 5.27 -9.33 -11.84
C ASP A 78 5.62 -8.52 -10.59
N VAL A 79 6.45 -9.08 -9.71
CA VAL A 79 6.74 -8.48 -8.40
C VAL A 79 7.60 -7.23 -8.57
N GLU A 80 8.67 -7.30 -9.36
CA GLU A 80 9.61 -6.19 -9.57
C GLU A 80 8.91 -4.98 -10.20
N SER A 81 8.19 -5.19 -11.31
CA SER A 81 7.42 -4.12 -11.97
C SER A 81 6.35 -3.51 -11.06
N THR A 82 5.80 -4.30 -10.13
CA THR A 82 4.86 -3.80 -9.13
C THR A 82 5.59 -2.91 -8.12
N LEU A 83 6.74 -3.33 -7.60
CA LEU A 83 7.54 -2.54 -6.68
C LEU A 83 7.99 -1.23 -7.31
N ASP A 84 8.51 -1.25 -8.54
CA ASP A 84 8.92 -0.04 -9.29
C ASP A 84 7.77 0.95 -9.43
N ARG A 85 6.57 0.45 -9.73
CA ARG A 85 5.37 1.29 -9.83
C ARG A 85 5.00 1.93 -8.50
N PHE A 86 5.08 1.18 -7.40
CA PHE A 86 4.76 1.70 -6.07
C PHE A 86 5.82 2.69 -5.57
N ASP A 87 7.10 2.47 -5.91
CA ASP A 87 8.19 3.41 -5.63
C ASP A 87 8.00 4.74 -6.37
N ALA A 88 7.62 4.68 -7.66
CA ALA A 88 7.30 5.88 -8.44
C ALA A 88 6.10 6.66 -7.87
N LEU A 89 5.02 5.96 -7.50
CA LEU A 89 3.84 6.58 -6.87
C LEU A 89 4.18 7.20 -5.51
N TRP A 90 5.01 6.51 -4.71
CA TRP A 90 5.48 7.04 -3.43
C TRP A 90 6.33 8.30 -3.63
N THR A 91 7.24 8.28 -4.59
CA THR A 91 8.10 9.43 -4.94
C THR A 91 7.28 10.64 -5.37
N ALA A 92 6.27 10.44 -6.22
CA ALA A 92 5.36 11.50 -6.63
C ALA A 92 4.58 12.09 -5.44
N ALA A 93 4.09 11.24 -4.53
CA ALA A 93 3.39 11.67 -3.33
C ALA A 93 4.31 12.41 -2.32
N ALA A 94 5.57 12.00 -2.20
CA ALA A 94 6.57 12.67 -1.37
C ALA A 94 6.97 14.04 -1.93
N ALA A 95 7.09 14.15 -3.26
CA ALA A 95 7.41 15.41 -3.93
C ALA A 95 6.28 16.44 -3.84
N ASP A 96 5.03 15.99 -4.01
CA ASP A 96 3.83 16.84 -3.89
C ASP A 96 3.73 17.47 -2.49
N MET A 97 3.94 16.68 -1.43
CA MET A 97 3.94 17.19 -0.05
C MET A 97 5.12 18.09 0.31
N SER A 98 6.21 18.01 -0.44
CA SER A 98 7.38 18.88 -0.25
C SER A 98 7.23 20.21 -1.00
N SER A 99 6.20 20.34 -1.85
CA SER A 99 5.91 21.53 -2.66
C SER A 99 4.89 22.47 -1.99
N VAL A 100 4.43 22.14 -0.79
CA VAL A 100 3.47 22.91 0.05
C VAL A 100 4.19 23.52 1.24
#